data_AF-A0A171BHU8-F1
#
_entry.id   AF-A0A171BHU8-F1
#
_cell.length_a   1.000
_cell.length_b   1.000
_cell.length_c   1.000
_cell.angle_alpha   90.00
_cell.angle_beta   90.00
_cell.angle_gamma   90.00
#
_symmetry.space_group_name_H-M   'P 1'
#
loop_
_entity.id
_entity.type
_entity.pdbx_description
1 polymer ?
#
loop_
_entity_poly.entity_id
_entity_poly.type
_entity_poly.pdbx_seq_one_letter_code
_entity_poly.pdbx_strand_id
1 'polypeptide(L)'
;MSRLGGVQTGQNSDGNTPAVRLAQNAQGKGVGVAGGPRIDGVSLRCFGRNPPSMKTTGRVVRELVCAAVGVWVASEAVPSLRIDGTVGERAGSVALLAVLFTAVVMLVPMPVRWMLGRAVARNQRRMAEEPDGDASEWEFFAPIRRHLVYAGLSMVLSVVVLTVVGPLGLWAGVEFGAVLGLDVELDGGLKALVTAGLVVAAVQMMLLLVLAVPVKRHRPGALRSLSGFLLCWAGLALAAAWLGGVEATDPQWLTLAVVAALFDLRFSLTLTLPVPGVASLVLVSFNALVLWLIVWLTGLLHIDGFWPLIGTTALMWVAEWPSRLAKAAAEARANPPQPPHDPFWPDHHIPQTPLY
;
A
#
# COMPACT_ATOMS: atom_id res chain seq x y z
N MET A 1 78.03 3.65 2.03
CA MET A 1 78.90 3.53 3.22
C MET A 1 78.07 3.93 4.43
N SER A 2 77.22 3.04 4.93
CA SER A 2 77.53 1.94 5.85
C SER A 2 77.75 2.42 7.28
N ARG A 3 76.71 2.31 8.11
CA ARG A 3 76.84 2.02 9.55
C ARG A 3 75.99 0.80 9.88
N LEU A 4 76.67 -0.32 10.04
CA LEU A 4 76.27 -1.50 10.81
C LEU A 4 76.18 -1.08 12.30
N GLY A 5 75.17 -1.48 13.07
CA GLY A 5 75.02 -2.80 13.72
C GLY A 5 75.04 -2.56 15.25
N GLY A 6 74.34 -3.25 16.14
CA GLY A 6 73.38 -4.34 16.05
C GLY A 6 72.78 -4.65 17.44
N VAL A 7 71.75 -5.50 17.43
CA VAL A 7 71.36 -6.55 18.40
C VAL A 7 71.17 -6.17 19.89
N GLN A 8 69.93 -6.32 20.38
CA GLN A 8 69.65 -7.13 21.56
C GLN A 8 68.24 -7.73 21.57
N THR A 9 68.20 -9.01 21.96
CA THR A 9 67.11 -9.99 22.03
C THR A 9 66.47 -10.07 23.43
N GLY A 10 65.23 -10.58 23.51
CA GLY A 10 64.58 -11.09 24.73
C GLY A 10 63.05 -10.90 24.65
N GLN A 11 62.24 -11.81 24.10
CA GLN A 11 61.77 -13.09 24.67
C GLN A 11 61.16 -12.96 26.08
N ASN A 12 59.82 -12.95 26.15
CA ASN A 12 59.12 -13.74 27.17
C ASN A 12 57.67 -14.04 26.76
N SER A 13 57.32 -15.30 26.99
CA SER A 13 56.10 -16.01 26.62
C SER A 13 55.20 -16.19 27.84
N ASP A 14 53.99 -16.71 27.57
CA ASP A 14 53.02 -17.35 28.49
C ASP A 14 52.14 -16.39 29.33
N GLY A 15 50.82 -16.56 29.44
CA GLY A 15 49.87 -17.55 28.91
C GLY A 15 48.53 -17.37 29.64
N ASN A 16 47.39 -17.59 28.96
CA ASN A 16 46.22 -18.25 29.56
C ASN A 16 45.09 -18.43 28.52
N THR A 17 44.92 -19.68 28.11
CA THR A 17 43.66 -20.22 27.59
C THR A 17 42.72 -20.49 28.77
N PRO A 18 41.39 -20.41 28.59
CA PRO A 18 40.65 -21.64 28.78
C PRO A 18 39.71 -21.95 27.61
N ALA A 19 39.74 -23.23 27.27
CA ALA A 19 38.86 -23.87 26.32
C ALA A 19 37.53 -24.27 26.98
N VAL A 20 36.52 -24.47 26.13
CA VAL A 20 35.41 -25.43 26.29
C VAL A 20 34.31 -25.10 27.33
N ARG A 21 33.16 -24.59 26.83
CA ARG A 21 31.80 -25.08 27.14
C ARG A 21 30.76 -24.39 26.26
N LEU A 22 29.65 -25.12 26.01
CA LEU A 22 28.50 -24.85 25.10
C LEU A 22 28.75 -25.41 23.69
N ALA A 23 28.67 -26.72 23.44
CA ALA A 23 27.50 -27.59 23.62
C ALA A 23 26.21 -27.02 23.01
N GLN A 24 25.85 -27.59 21.86
CA GLN A 24 24.50 -27.94 21.44
C GLN A 24 23.45 -26.83 21.43
N ASN A 25 23.23 -26.27 20.25
CA ASN A 25 21.87 -26.13 19.72
C ASN A 25 21.89 -26.07 18.18
N ALA A 26 22.26 -27.20 17.58
CA ALA A 26 21.87 -27.51 16.22
C ALA A 26 20.39 -27.93 16.24
N GLN A 27 19.47 -26.98 16.08
CA GLN A 27 18.15 -27.26 15.52
C GLN A 27 18.05 -26.53 14.20
N GLY A 28 18.04 -27.34 13.14
CA GLY A 28 17.99 -26.92 11.75
C GLY A 28 16.85 -25.93 11.52
N LYS A 29 17.21 -24.73 11.11
CA LYS A 29 16.29 -23.78 10.48
C LYS A 29 16.64 -23.78 9.01
N GLY A 30 15.83 -24.51 8.23
CA GLY A 30 15.93 -24.52 6.78
C GLY A 30 16.02 -23.10 6.26
N VAL A 31 17.12 -22.81 5.56
CA VAL A 31 17.34 -21.57 4.84
C VAL A 31 16.35 -21.57 3.68
N GLY A 32 15.16 -21.01 3.94
CA GLY A 32 14.22 -20.68 2.89
C GLY A 32 14.81 -19.58 2.04
N VAL A 33 15.27 -19.95 0.85
CA VAL A 33 15.62 -19.02 -0.24
C VAL A 33 14.44 -18.08 -0.46
N ALA A 34 14.58 -16.84 0.00
CA ALA A 34 13.55 -15.82 -0.06
C ALA A 34 14.16 -14.52 -0.59
N GLY A 35 14.64 -14.56 -1.82
CA GLY A 35 15.02 -13.38 -2.60
C GLY A 35 14.14 -13.27 -3.83
N GLY A 36 12.98 -12.64 -3.68
CA GLY A 36 12.14 -12.23 -4.81
C GLY A 36 11.72 -10.79 -4.57
N PRO A 37 11.72 -9.92 -5.60
CA PRO A 37 11.48 -8.50 -5.43
C PRO A 37 10.12 -8.26 -4.76
N ARG A 38 10.16 -7.64 -3.58
CA ARG A 38 8.99 -7.15 -2.86
C ARG A 38 8.59 -5.81 -3.46
N ILE A 39 7.54 -5.82 -4.27
CA ILE A 39 6.78 -4.61 -4.53
C ILE A 39 5.87 -4.42 -3.31
N ASP A 40 6.21 -3.43 -2.48
CA ASP A 40 5.39 -3.01 -1.35
C ASP A 40 4.12 -2.33 -1.89
N GLY A 41 3.13 -3.17 -2.17
CA GLY A 41 1.79 -2.82 -2.62
C GLY A 41 0.96 -4.11 -2.66
N VAL A 42 0.27 -4.41 -1.55
CA VAL A 42 -0.53 -5.63 -1.34
C VAL A 42 0.31 -6.91 -1.23
N SER A 43 0.71 -7.23 0.01
CA SER A 43 1.24 -8.55 0.36
C SER A 43 0.15 -9.63 0.23
N LEU A 44 -0.01 -10.21 -0.96
CA LEU A 44 -0.84 -11.39 -1.26
C LEU A 44 -0.33 -12.70 -0.61
N ARG A 45 0.65 -12.63 0.31
CA ARG A 45 1.04 -13.76 1.14
C ARG A 45 0.08 -13.88 2.32
N CYS A 46 -0.89 -14.79 2.20
CA CYS A 46 -1.25 -15.79 3.22
C CYS A 46 -2.63 -16.39 2.90
N PHE A 47 -2.71 -17.31 1.93
CA PHE A 47 -3.78 -18.30 1.88
C PHE A 47 -3.15 -19.69 1.81
N GLY A 48 -2.45 -20.05 2.89
CA GLY A 48 -2.11 -21.42 3.21
C GLY A 48 -3.14 -21.94 4.20
N ARG A 49 -3.78 -23.07 3.87
CA ARG A 49 -4.69 -23.83 4.75
C ARG A 49 -3.97 -24.14 6.06
N ASN A 50 -4.29 -23.38 7.10
CA ASN A 50 -4.11 -23.78 8.49
C ASN A 50 -5.45 -23.48 9.19
N PRO A 51 -5.84 -24.26 10.22
CA PRO A 51 -7.00 -23.97 11.04
C PRO A 51 -6.91 -22.54 11.59
N PRO A 52 -8.05 -21.88 11.93
CA PRO A 52 -8.07 -20.49 12.33
C PRO A 52 -7.26 -20.29 13.62
N SER A 53 -5.96 -20.04 13.46
CA SER A 53 -5.11 -19.62 14.57
C SER A 53 -5.63 -18.28 15.09
N MET A 54 -5.45 -17.98 16.37
CA MET A 54 -5.81 -16.70 17.03
C MET A 54 -5.41 -15.44 16.22
N LYS A 55 -4.43 -15.54 15.32
CA LYS A 55 -4.01 -14.47 14.40
C LYS A 55 -5.07 -14.08 13.37
N THR A 56 -5.97 -15.00 13.02
CA THR A 56 -7.04 -14.78 12.02
C THR A 56 -8.15 -13.93 12.62
N THR A 57 -8.58 -14.26 13.84
CA THR A 57 -9.60 -13.50 14.57
C THR A 57 -9.17 -12.06 14.82
N GLY A 58 -7.93 -11.84 15.25
CA GLY A 58 -7.41 -10.48 15.47
C GLY A 58 -7.33 -9.64 14.19
N ARG A 59 -7.10 -10.25 13.02
CA ARG A 59 -7.12 -9.53 11.73
C ARG A 59 -8.54 -9.10 11.38
N VAL A 60 -9.51 -10.00 11.49
CA VAL A 60 -10.92 -9.71 11.16
C VAL A 60 -11.48 -8.63 12.08
N VAL A 61 -11.24 -8.73 13.39
CA VAL A 61 -11.67 -7.70 14.36
C VAL A 61 -11.09 -6.33 14.00
N ARG A 62 -9.80 -6.29 13.66
CA ARG A 62 -9.15 -5.03 13.24
C ARG A 62 -9.80 -4.45 11.98
N GLU A 63 -10.05 -5.26 10.97
CA GLU A 63 -10.67 -4.82 9.71
C GLU A 63 -12.09 -4.33 9.91
N LEU A 64 -12.86 -4.98 10.80
CA LEU A 64 -14.20 -4.56 11.19
C LEU A 64 -14.20 -3.23 11.94
N VAL A 65 -13.30 -3.04 12.90
CA VAL A 65 -13.18 -1.77 13.64
C VAL A 65 -12.81 -0.63 12.69
N CYS A 66 -11.87 -0.86 11.77
CA CYS A 66 -11.52 0.14 10.76
C CYS A 66 -12.69 0.46 9.81
N ALA A 67 -13.46 -0.55 9.39
CA ALA A 67 -14.65 -0.35 8.57
C ALA A 67 -15.75 0.41 9.34
N ALA A 68 -15.95 0.11 10.62
CA ALA A 68 -16.91 0.79 11.48
C ALA A 68 -16.58 2.28 11.63
N VAL A 69 -15.31 2.62 11.87
CA VAL A 69 -14.87 4.02 11.86
C VAL A 69 -15.06 4.64 10.46
N GLY A 70 -14.81 3.90 9.38
CA GLY A 70 -15.09 4.35 8.03
C GLY A 70 -16.56 4.68 7.78
N VAL A 71 -17.49 3.84 8.27
CA VAL A 71 -18.94 4.07 8.20
C VAL A 71 -19.34 5.30 9.01
N TRP A 72 -18.79 5.45 10.22
CA TRP A 72 -19.05 6.62 11.04
C TRP A 72 -18.54 7.92 10.41
N VAL A 73 -17.32 7.91 9.84
CA VAL A 73 -16.81 9.08 9.09
C VAL A 73 -17.64 9.34 7.84
N ALA A 74 -18.12 8.29 7.16
CA ALA A 74 -18.98 8.45 6.00
C ALA A 74 -20.34 9.08 6.35
N SER A 75 -20.94 8.76 7.51
CA SER A 75 -22.18 9.40 7.94
C SER A 75 -22.01 10.88 8.29
N GLU A 76 -20.80 11.30 8.68
CA GLU A 76 -20.50 12.72 8.93
C GLU A 76 -20.11 13.47 7.64
N ALA A 77 -19.38 12.81 6.74
CA ALA A 77 -18.85 13.43 5.52
C ALA A 77 -19.84 13.38 4.34
N VAL A 78 -20.75 12.42 4.29
CA VAL A 78 -21.71 12.25 3.21
C VAL A 78 -23.11 12.60 3.74
N PRO A 79 -23.64 13.80 3.45
CA PRO A 79 -24.93 14.26 4.01
C PRO A 79 -26.11 13.32 3.73
N SER A 80 -25.98 12.57 2.64
CA SER A 80 -26.90 11.55 2.18
C SER A 80 -26.97 10.29 3.03
N LEU A 81 -25.94 9.97 3.82
CA LEU A 81 -25.91 8.78 4.67
C LEU A 81 -26.28 9.18 6.10
N ARG A 82 -27.48 8.81 6.53
CA ARG A 82 -27.99 9.13 7.86
C ARG A 82 -28.08 7.87 8.70
N ILE A 83 -27.55 7.95 9.90
CA ILE A 83 -27.63 6.89 10.92
C ILE A 83 -28.24 7.54 12.16
N ASP A 84 -29.54 7.35 12.32
CA ASP A 84 -30.32 7.94 13.40
C ASP A 84 -30.64 6.91 14.50
N GLY A 85 -31.38 7.34 15.53
CA GLY A 85 -31.69 6.52 16.71
C GLY A 85 -30.79 6.76 17.93
N THR A 86 -30.98 5.94 18.96
CA THR A 86 -30.23 5.98 20.23
C THR A 86 -28.77 5.58 20.04
N VAL A 87 -27.90 5.88 21.01
CA VAL A 87 -26.46 5.52 20.95
C VAL A 87 -26.26 4.03 20.68
N GLY A 88 -27.11 3.16 21.26
CA GLY A 88 -27.06 1.72 21.04
C GLY A 88 -27.45 1.31 19.62
N GLU A 89 -28.51 1.89 19.07
CA GLU A 89 -28.98 1.64 17.70
C GLU A 89 -28.00 2.16 16.65
N ARG A 90 -27.42 3.35 16.87
CA ARG A 90 -26.36 3.90 16.02
C ARG A 90 -25.13 2.99 16.00
N ALA A 91 -24.68 2.55 17.18
CA ALA A 91 -23.56 1.61 17.28
C ALA A 91 -23.85 0.27 16.59
N GLY A 92 -25.07 -0.27 16.77
CA GLY A 92 -25.52 -1.49 16.11
C GLY A 92 -25.56 -1.36 14.59
N SER A 93 -26.09 -0.24 14.08
CA SER A 93 -26.15 0.09 12.66
C SER A 93 -24.77 0.20 12.03
N VAL A 94 -23.86 0.94 12.67
CA VAL A 94 -22.46 1.08 12.22
C VAL A 94 -21.77 -0.30 12.20
N ALA A 95 -21.96 -1.11 13.24
CA ALA A 95 -21.37 -2.45 13.30
C ALA A 95 -21.91 -3.36 12.20
N LEU A 96 -23.22 -3.34 11.95
CA LEU A 96 -23.86 -4.11 10.90
C LEU A 96 -23.35 -3.72 9.51
N LEU A 97 -23.35 -2.42 9.20
CA LEU A 97 -22.83 -1.87 7.94
C LEU A 97 -21.36 -2.27 7.75
N ALA A 98 -20.54 -2.15 8.79
CA ALA A 98 -19.13 -2.53 8.73
C ALA A 98 -18.93 -4.02 8.47
N VAL A 99 -19.73 -4.88 9.10
CA VAL A 99 -19.69 -6.33 8.89
C VAL A 99 -20.07 -6.68 7.47
N LEU A 100 -21.18 -6.15 6.96
CA LEU A 100 -21.66 -6.46 5.61
C LEU A 100 -20.75 -5.88 4.53
N PHE A 101 -20.28 -4.65 4.69
CA PHE A 101 -19.28 -4.04 3.83
C PHE A 101 -18.00 -4.89 3.79
N THR A 102 -17.44 -5.25 4.95
CA THR A 102 -16.20 -6.04 5.03
C THR A 102 -16.41 -7.43 4.42
N ALA A 103 -17.53 -8.10 4.73
CA ALA A 103 -17.86 -9.41 4.18
C ALA A 103 -17.92 -9.37 2.65
N VAL A 104 -18.65 -8.41 2.07
CA VAL A 104 -18.81 -8.30 0.62
C VAL A 104 -17.50 -7.92 -0.07
N VAL A 105 -16.78 -6.91 0.43
CA VAL A 105 -15.48 -6.47 -0.11
C VAL A 105 -14.41 -7.54 0.00
N MET A 106 -14.49 -8.44 0.98
CA MET A 106 -13.55 -9.56 1.10
C MET A 106 -13.94 -10.75 0.26
N LEU A 107 -15.19 -11.21 0.36
CA LEU A 107 -15.64 -12.48 -0.22
C LEU A 107 -15.75 -12.41 -1.74
N VAL A 108 -16.29 -11.31 -2.28
CA VAL A 108 -16.53 -11.19 -3.72
C VAL A 108 -15.24 -11.23 -4.55
N PRO A 109 -14.18 -10.47 -4.23
CA PRO A 109 -12.94 -10.54 -5.01
C PRO A 109 -12.00 -11.67 -4.59
N MET A 110 -12.29 -12.41 -3.51
CA MET A 110 -11.45 -13.50 -3.00
C MET A 110 -11.06 -14.53 -4.08
N PRO A 111 -11.99 -15.12 -4.87
CA PRO A 111 -11.63 -16.11 -5.88
C PRO A 111 -10.72 -15.51 -6.95
N VAL A 112 -11.03 -14.29 -7.41
CA VAL A 112 -10.25 -13.61 -8.46
C VAL A 112 -8.85 -13.28 -7.96
N ARG A 113 -8.72 -12.71 -6.75
CA ARG A 113 -7.43 -12.40 -6.12
C ARG A 113 -6.58 -13.65 -5.93
N TRP A 114 -7.21 -14.77 -5.58
CA TRP A 114 -6.50 -16.04 -5.42
C TRP A 114 -5.99 -16.59 -6.76
N MET A 115 -6.80 -16.52 -7.81
CA MET A 115 -6.36 -16.90 -9.17
C MET A 115 -5.24 -15.98 -9.67
N LEU A 116 -5.37 -14.67 -9.48
CA LEU A 116 -4.35 -13.68 -9.83
C LEU A 116 -3.04 -13.93 -9.07
N GLY A 117 -3.12 -14.16 -7.76
CA GLY A 117 -1.95 -14.42 -6.92
C GLY A 117 -1.21 -15.69 -7.34
N ARG A 118 -1.93 -16.74 -7.73
CA ARG A 118 -1.34 -17.96 -8.29
C ARG A 118 -0.66 -17.69 -9.64
N ALA A 119 -1.30 -16.91 -10.52
CA ALA A 119 -0.75 -16.58 -11.82
C ALA A 119 0.53 -15.72 -11.69
N VAL A 120 0.51 -14.71 -10.83
CA VAL A 120 1.67 -13.85 -10.54
C VAL A 120 2.80 -14.67 -9.91
N ALA A 121 2.51 -15.54 -8.94
CA ALA A 121 3.53 -16.38 -8.31
C ALA A 121 4.18 -17.35 -9.32
N ARG A 122 3.40 -17.91 -10.25
CA ARG A 122 3.94 -18.73 -11.35
C ARG A 122 4.81 -17.90 -12.29
N ASN A 123 4.40 -16.68 -12.62
CA ASN A 123 5.19 -15.80 -13.49
C ASN A 123 6.50 -15.35 -12.83
N GLN A 124 6.48 -15.09 -11.51
CA GLN A 124 7.69 -14.75 -10.75
C GLN A 124 8.68 -15.91 -10.66
N ARG A 125 8.20 -17.16 -10.52
CA ARG A 125 9.08 -18.35 -10.55
C ARG A 125 9.77 -18.47 -11.90
N ARG A 126 9.03 -18.30 -13.00
CA ARG A 126 9.60 -18.32 -14.36
C ARG A 126 10.64 -17.22 -14.59
N MET A 127 10.41 -16.01 -14.05
CA MET A 127 11.41 -14.93 -14.10
C MET A 127 12.67 -15.22 -13.27
N ALA A 128 12.59 -16.13 -12.30
CA ALA A 128 13.73 -16.53 -11.49
C ALA A 128 14.47 -17.75 -12.06
N GLU A 129 13.88 -18.45 -13.04
CA GLU A 129 14.38 -19.75 -13.52
C GLU A 129 15.33 -19.64 -14.74
N GLU A 130 15.35 -18.58 -15.56
CA GLU A 130 16.37 -18.40 -16.61
C GLU A 130 16.29 -17.02 -17.30
N PRO A 131 17.43 -16.38 -17.60
CA PRO A 131 17.63 -15.65 -18.85
C PRO A 131 18.59 -16.47 -19.72
N ASP A 132 18.06 -17.28 -20.64
CA ASP A 132 18.89 -17.79 -21.73
C ASP A 132 19.37 -16.59 -22.53
N GLY A 133 20.69 -16.42 -22.61
CA GLY A 133 21.35 -15.28 -23.27
C GLY A 133 21.09 -15.19 -24.78
N ASP A 134 20.46 -16.20 -25.37
CA ASP A 134 20.10 -16.30 -26.78
C ASP A 134 18.60 -16.07 -27.06
N ALA A 135 17.80 -15.71 -26.05
CA ALA A 135 16.38 -15.45 -26.23
C ALA A 135 16.16 -14.17 -27.06
N SER A 136 15.31 -14.27 -28.09
CA SER A 136 14.98 -13.15 -28.98
C SER A 136 14.43 -11.95 -28.18
N GLU A 137 14.62 -10.71 -28.67
CA GLU A 137 14.10 -9.49 -28.02
C GLU A 137 12.61 -9.60 -27.63
N TRP A 138 11.83 -10.35 -28.41
CA TRP A 138 10.40 -10.60 -28.15
C TRP A 138 10.14 -11.48 -26.92
N GLU A 139 11.02 -12.45 -26.64
CA GLU A 139 10.97 -13.32 -25.46
C GLU A 139 11.40 -12.57 -24.19
N PHE A 140 12.30 -11.59 -24.32
CA PHE A 140 12.67 -10.69 -23.23
C PHE A 140 11.51 -9.80 -22.75
N PHE A 141 10.69 -9.26 -23.68
CA PHE A 141 9.53 -8.43 -23.33
C PHE A 141 8.30 -9.23 -22.90
N ALA A 142 8.19 -10.52 -23.23
CA ALA A 142 7.06 -11.36 -22.86
C ALA A 142 6.77 -11.41 -21.33
N PRO A 143 7.74 -11.62 -20.43
CA PRO A 143 7.50 -11.60 -18.99
C PRO A 143 7.11 -10.21 -18.47
N ILE A 144 7.71 -9.15 -19.01
CA ILE A 144 7.38 -7.74 -18.68
C ILE A 144 5.92 -7.44 -19.08
N ARG A 145 5.53 -7.79 -20.30
CA ARG A 145 4.16 -7.63 -20.80
C ARG A 145 3.15 -8.41 -19.95
N ARG A 146 3.45 -9.66 -19.58
CA ARG A 146 2.59 -10.44 -18.68
C ARG A 146 2.45 -9.78 -17.32
N HIS A 147 3.56 -9.24 -16.77
CA HIS A 147 3.52 -8.52 -15.51
C HIS A 147 2.65 -7.27 -15.59
N LEU A 148 2.79 -6.48 -16.66
CA LEU A 148 1.93 -5.31 -16.92
C LEU A 148 0.45 -5.70 -17.06
N VAL A 149 0.15 -6.81 -17.74
CA VAL A 149 -1.23 -7.33 -17.85
C VAL A 149 -1.79 -7.73 -16.48
N TYR A 150 -1.03 -8.44 -15.65
CA TYR A 150 -1.49 -8.78 -14.30
C TYR A 150 -1.64 -7.56 -13.39
N ALA A 151 -0.75 -6.57 -13.50
CA ALA A 151 -0.87 -5.30 -12.79
C ALA A 151 -2.13 -4.55 -13.25
N GLY A 152 -2.36 -4.45 -14.56
CA GLY A 152 -3.56 -3.84 -15.15
C GLY A 152 -4.85 -4.56 -14.71
N LEU A 153 -4.86 -5.89 -14.70
CA LEU A 153 -6.01 -6.66 -14.24
C LEU A 153 -6.27 -6.48 -12.74
N SER A 154 -5.21 -6.40 -11.92
CA SER A 154 -5.33 -6.10 -10.49
C SER A 154 -5.87 -4.68 -10.25
N MET A 155 -5.44 -3.73 -11.07
CA MET A 155 -5.94 -2.35 -11.06
C MET A 155 -7.44 -2.31 -11.40
N VAL A 156 -7.85 -2.93 -12.52
CA VAL A 156 -9.25 -3.02 -12.92
C VAL A 156 -10.09 -3.70 -11.84
N LEU A 157 -9.62 -4.80 -11.27
CA LEU A 157 -10.31 -5.48 -10.18
C LEU A 157 -10.46 -4.56 -8.95
N SER A 158 -9.43 -3.79 -8.61
CA SER A 158 -9.48 -2.86 -7.48
C SER A 158 -10.48 -1.74 -7.71
N VAL A 159 -10.53 -1.19 -8.93
CA VAL A 159 -11.54 -0.21 -9.33
C VAL A 159 -12.93 -0.80 -9.21
N VAL A 160 -13.20 -1.97 -9.80
CA VAL A 160 -14.50 -2.66 -9.72
C VAL A 160 -14.90 -2.93 -8.27
N VAL A 161 -13.97 -3.37 -7.43
CA VAL A 161 -14.26 -3.62 -6.01
C VAL A 161 -14.64 -2.32 -5.31
N LEU A 162 -13.92 -1.22 -5.55
CA LEU A 162 -14.18 0.07 -4.91
C LEU A 162 -15.46 0.75 -5.44
N THR A 163 -15.77 0.64 -6.72
CA THR A 163 -16.90 1.37 -7.35
C THR A 163 -18.18 0.56 -7.45
N VAL A 164 -18.12 -0.77 -7.33
CA VAL A 164 -19.29 -1.64 -7.46
C VAL A 164 -19.49 -2.48 -6.20
N VAL A 165 -18.48 -3.26 -5.79
CA VAL A 165 -18.62 -4.23 -4.70
C VAL A 165 -18.79 -3.55 -3.34
N GLY A 166 -18.00 -2.53 -3.04
CA GLY A 166 -18.12 -1.74 -1.80
C GLY A 166 -19.50 -1.08 -1.66
N PRO A 167 -19.94 -0.31 -2.68
CA PRO A 167 -21.29 0.28 -2.72
C PRO A 167 -22.40 -0.76 -2.57
N LEU A 168 -22.32 -1.90 -3.25
CA LEU A 168 -23.27 -3.01 -3.07
C LEU A 168 -23.28 -3.56 -1.63
N GLY A 169 -22.11 -3.64 -0.99
CA GLY A 169 -21.99 -4.06 0.40
C GLY A 169 -22.65 -3.08 1.37
N LEU A 170 -22.52 -1.78 1.13
CA LEU A 170 -23.25 -0.75 1.89
C LEU A 170 -24.75 -0.83 1.64
N TRP A 171 -25.19 -0.95 0.39
CA TRP A 171 -26.61 -1.04 0.05
C TRP A 171 -27.26 -2.25 0.73
N ALA A 172 -26.64 -3.43 0.63
CA ALA A 172 -27.09 -4.63 1.33
C ALA A 172 -27.12 -4.43 2.85
N GLY A 173 -26.19 -3.63 3.38
CA GLY A 173 -26.16 -3.22 4.78
C GLY A 173 -27.33 -2.36 5.21
N VAL A 174 -27.68 -1.35 4.42
CA VAL A 174 -28.83 -0.47 4.65
C VAL A 174 -30.14 -1.27 4.60
N GLU A 175 -30.33 -2.09 3.56
CA GLU A 175 -31.52 -2.94 3.40
C GLU A 175 -31.67 -3.93 4.56
N PHE A 176 -30.59 -4.59 4.97
CA PHE A 176 -30.64 -5.51 6.11
C PHE A 176 -30.87 -4.78 7.44
N GLY A 177 -30.35 -3.56 7.59
CA GLY A 177 -30.61 -2.69 8.73
C GLY A 177 -32.09 -2.33 8.83
N ALA A 178 -32.72 -1.96 7.72
CA ALA A 178 -34.14 -1.66 7.65
C ALA A 178 -35.00 -2.88 8.04
N VAL A 179 -34.64 -4.08 7.60
CA VAL A 179 -35.32 -5.34 8.01
C VAL A 179 -35.19 -5.60 9.51
N LEU A 180 -34.09 -5.18 10.13
CA LEU A 180 -33.86 -5.27 11.58
C LEU A 180 -34.48 -4.10 12.37
N GLY A 181 -35.16 -3.16 11.70
CA GLY A 181 -35.75 -1.98 12.32
C GLY A 181 -34.73 -0.92 12.76
N LEU A 182 -33.53 -0.93 12.17
CA LEU A 182 -32.51 0.09 12.40
C LEU A 182 -32.76 1.30 11.50
N ASP A 183 -32.62 2.50 12.05
CA ASP A 183 -32.84 3.78 11.36
C ASP A 183 -31.59 4.20 10.57
N VAL A 184 -31.39 3.53 9.43
CA VAL A 184 -30.30 3.79 8.49
C VAL A 184 -30.90 4.14 7.14
N GLU A 185 -30.63 5.35 6.69
CA GLU A 185 -31.12 5.86 5.41
C GLU A 185 -29.95 6.31 4.54
N LEU A 186 -30.08 6.07 3.23
CA LEU A 186 -29.14 6.54 2.24
C LEU A 186 -29.90 7.19 1.09
N ASP A 187 -30.05 8.51 1.19
CA ASP A 187 -30.77 9.32 0.20
C ASP A 187 -29.82 9.79 -0.90
N GLY A 188 -30.28 9.88 -2.15
CA GLY A 188 -29.46 10.42 -3.26
C GLY A 188 -28.92 9.39 -4.25
N GLY A 189 -29.45 8.16 -4.21
CA GLY A 189 -29.29 7.16 -5.26
C GLY A 189 -27.87 6.62 -5.43
N LEU A 190 -27.54 6.15 -6.64
CA LEU A 190 -26.28 5.45 -6.92
C LEU A 190 -25.05 6.32 -6.63
N LYS A 191 -25.12 7.63 -6.89
CA LYS A 191 -24.00 8.55 -6.64
C LYS A 191 -23.65 8.59 -5.15
N ALA A 192 -24.65 8.78 -4.29
CA ALA A 192 -24.47 8.80 -2.83
C ALA A 192 -23.97 7.46 -2.28
N LEU A 193 -24.44 6.35 -2.84
CA LEU A 193 -23.97 5.01 -2.47
C LEU A 193 -22.49 4.81 -2.81
N VAL A 194 -22.08 5.23 -4.01
CA VAL A 194 -20.69 5.12 -4.46
C VAL A 194 -19.78 6.02 -3.63
N THR A 195 -20.20 7.25 -3.32
CA THR A 195 -19.41 8.16 -2.49
C THR A 195 -19.24 7.63 -1.07
N ALA A 196 -20.32 7.19 -0.42
CA ALA A 196 -20.26 6.58 0.90
C ALA A 196 -19.31 5.36 0.89
N GLY A 197 -19.44 4.47 -0.10
CA GLY A 197 -18.58 3.29 -0.23
C GLY A 197 -17.10 3.63 -0.38
N LEU A 198 -16.80 4.65 -1.19
CA LEU A 198 -15.42 5.13 -1.37
C LEU A 198 -14.86 5.77 -0.10
N VAL A 199 -15.64 6.56 0.63
CA VAL A 199 -15.22 7.17 1.90
C VAL A 199 -14.93 6.09 2.94
N VAL A 200 -15.83 5.11 3.10
CA VAL A 200 -15.61 3.96 4.00
C VAL A 200 -14.31 3.24 3.65
N ALA A 201 -14.10 2.92 2.37
CA ALA A 201 -12.91 2.22 1.89
C ALA A 201 -11.62 3.03 2.15
N ALA A 202 -11.63 4.33 1.86
CA ALA A 202 -10.50 5.22 2.05
C ALA A 202 -10.11 5.32 3.53
N VAL A 203 -11.08 5.56 4.40
CA VAL A 203 -10.87 5.66 5.85
C VAL A 203 -10.41 4.33 6.42
N GLN A 204 -11.02 3.21 6.01
CA GLN A 204 -10.61 1.87 6.43
C GLN A 204 -9.16 1.58 6.07
N MET A 205 -8.75 1.85 4.81
CA MET A 205 -7.36 1.69 4.36
C MET A 205 -6.39 2.51 5.20
N MET A 206 -6.73 3.78 5.45
CA MET A 206 -5.90 4.69 6.24
C MET A 206 -5.75 4.22 7.69
N LEU A 207 -6.83 3.80 8.35
CA LEU A 207 -6.75 3.27 9.71
C LEU A 207 -5.95 1.97 9.79
N LEU A 208 -6.11 1.07 8.82
CA LEU A 208 -5.33 -0.16 8.76
C LEU A 208 -3.83 0.14 8.62
N LEU A 209 -3.48 1.20 7.91
CA LEU A 209 -2.11 1.67 7.77
C LEU A 209 -1.56 2.22 9.10
N VAL A 210 -2.32 3.06 9.80
CA VAL A 210 -1.98 3.57 11.14
C VAL A 210 -1.75 2.41 12.12
N LEU A 211 -2.66 1.43 12.12
CA LEU A 211 -2.56 0.25 12.98
C LEU A 211 -1.43 -0.71 12.58
N ALA A 212 -0.84 -0.55 11.39
CA ALA A 212 0.34 -1.32 10.98
C ALA A 212 1.66 -0.72 11.50
N VAL A 213 1.68 0.56 11.91
CA VAL A 213 2.88 1.24 12.46
C VAL A 213 3.50 0.55 13.68
N PRO A 214 2.75 0.12 14.72
CA PRO A 214 3.34 -0.54 15.89
C PRO A 214 3.90 -1.93 15.59
N VAL A 215 3.56 -2.52 14.44
CA VAL A 215 4.01 -3.87 14.07
C VAL A 215 5.42 -3.79 13.46
N LYS A 216 6.45 -4.21 14.22
CA LYS A 216 7.88 -4.13 13.84
C LYS A 216 8.17 -4.53 12.39
N ARG A 217 7.52 -5.58 11.89
CA ARG A 217 7.70 -6.10 10.52
C ARG A 217 7.16 -5.18 9.42
N HIS A 218 6.13 -4.38 9.71
CA HIS A 218 5.45 -3.52 8.74
C HIS A 218 5.75 -2.03 8.93
N ARG A 219 6.34 -1.65 10.07
CA ARG A 219 6.68 -0.28 10.45
C ARG A 219 7.34 0.57 9.35
N PRO A 220 8.40 0.13 8.65
CA PRO A 220 9.05 1.00 7.66
C PRO A 220 8.16 1.29 6.44
N GLY A 221 7.38 0.31 5.98
CA GLY A 221 6.43 0.51 4.88
C GLY A 221 5.23 1.35 5.31
N ALA A 222 4.69 1.08 6.51
CA ALA A 222 3.56 1.81 7.08
C ALA A 222 3.90 3.29 7.30
N LEU A 223 5.05 3.61 7.88
CA LEU A 223 5.50 4.98 8.09
C LEU A 223 5.70 5.75 6.79
N ARG A 224 6.21 5.10 5.73
CA ARG A 224 6.38 5.74 4.41
C ARG A 224 5.07 6.07 3.73
N SER A 225 4.10 5.14 3.79
CA SER A 225 2.78 5.40 3.23
C SER A 225 2.05 6.47 4.04
N LEU A 226 2.20 6.45 5.37
CA LEU A 226 1.58 7.43 6.25
C LEU A 226 2.20 8.82 6.07
N SER A 227 3.51 8.92 5.83
CA SER A 227 4.13 10.19 5.47
C SER A 227 3.66 10.70 4.11
N GLY A 228 3.45 9.80 3.13
CA GLY A 228 2.81 10.15 1.85
C GLY A 228 1.42 10.76 2.03
N PHE A 229 0.57 10.10 2.82
CA PHE A 229 -0.76 10.62 3.18
C PHE A 229 -0.68 11.99 3.87
N LEU A 230 0.18 12.15 4.88
CA LEU A 230 0.30 13.39 5.62
C LEU A 230 0.79 14.55 4.74
N LEU A 231 1.71 14.28 3.80
CA LEU A 231 2.19 15.26 2.83
C LEU A 231 1.09 15.63 1.82
N CYS A 232 0.31 14.65 1.37
CA CYS A 232 -0.85 14.86 0.51
C CYS A 232 -1.90 15.74 1.21
N TRP A 233 -2.22 15.43 2.47
CA TRP A 233 -3.13 16.22 3.30
C TRP A 233 -2.62 17.64 3.55
N ALA A 234 -1.32 17.79 3.85
CA ALA A 234 -0.68 19.10 3.98
C ALA A 234 -0.71 19.90 2.67
N GLY A 235 -0.51 19.25 1.52
CA GLY A 235 -0.62 19.87 0.20
C GLY A 235 -2.04 20.37 -0.11
N LEU A 236 -3.07 19.58 0.27
CA LEU A 236 -4.47 19.99 0.19
C LEU A 236 -4.80 21.17 1.12
N ALA A 237 -4.32 21.13 2.36
CA ALA A 237 -4.51 22.22 3.30
C ALA A 237 -3.82 23.51 2.83
N LEU A 238 -2.61 23.40 2.28
CA LEU A 238 -1.90 24.52 1.68
C LEU A 238 -2.63 25.07 0.45
N ALA A 239 -3.19 24.19 -0.39
CA ALA A 239 -4.00 24.59 -1.54
C ALA A 239 -5.25 25.36 -1.11
N ALA A 240 -6.00 24.84 -0.12
CA ALA A 240 -7.18 25.53 0.43
C ALA A 240 -6.83 26.89 1.07
N ALA A 241 -5.65 27.01 1.68
CA ALA A 241 -5.21 28.26 2.30
C ALA A 241 -4.67 29.30 1.29
N TRP A 242 -4.13 28.86 0.15
CA TRP A 242 -3.32 29.71 -0.73
C TRP A 242 -3.90 29.90 -2.14
N LEU A 243 -4.63 28.92 -2.66
CA LEU A 243 -5.31 29.01 -3.94
C LEU A 243 -6.73 29.53 -3.71
N GLY A 244 -6.99 30.76 -4.14
CA GLY A 244 -8.36 31.26 -4.20
C GLY A 244 -9.22 30.33 -5.05
N GLY A 245 -10.41 29.96 -4.53
CA GLY A 245 -11.33 29.05 -5.19
C GLY A 245 -11.19 27.58 -4.81
N VAL A 246 -10.49 27.24 -3.71
CA VAL A 246 -10.51 25.88 -3.13
C VAL A 246 -11.17 25.93 -1.76
N GLU A 247 -12.43 25.48 -1.67
CA GLU A 247 -13.21 25.50 -0.44
C GLU A 247 -13.60 24.09 0.00
N ALA A 248 -13.42 23.77 1.27
CA ALA A 248 -13.80 22.47 1.84
C ALA A 248 -15.06 22.64 2.69
N THR A 249 -16.00 21.70 2.58
CA THR A 249 -17.19 21.66 3.44
C THR A 249 -16.80 21.47 4.90
N ASP A 250 -17.54 22.10 5.81
CA ASP A 250 -17.33 21.94 7.24
C ASP A 250 -17.71 20.52 7.73
N PRO A 251 -16.93 19.92 8.66
CA PRO A 251 -15.69 20.45 9.23
C PRO A 251 -14.48 20.27 8.28
N GLN A 252 -13.83 21.38 7.92
CA GLN A 252 -12.78 21.43 6.88
C GLN A 252 -11.66 20.40 7.05
N TRP A 253 -11.19 20.18 8.29
CA TRP A 253 -10.08 19.25 8.54
C TRP A 253 -10.44 17.80 8.21
N LEU A 254 -11.68 17.37 8.52
CA LEU A 254 -12.19 16.03 8.25
C LEU A 254 -12.35 15.85 6.75
N THR A 255 -12.95 16.84 6.09
CA THR A 255 -13.19 16.87 4.66
C THR A 255 -11.88 16.76 3.87
N LEU A 256 -10.87 17.55 4.23
CA LEU A 256 -9.54 17.48 3.63
C LEU A 256 -8.88 16.13 3.90
N ALA A 257 -9.04 15.55 5.09
CA ALA A 257 -8.49 14.23 5.42
C ALA A 257 -9.15 13.11 4.60
N VAL A 258 -10.47 13.16 4.41
CA VAL A 258 -11.23 12.22 3.57
C VAL A 258 -10.82 12.34 2.11
N VAL A 259 -10.72 13.57 1.58
CA VAL A 259 -10.25 13.80 0.20
C VAL A 259 -8.81 13.33 0.03
N ALA A 260 -7.93 13.59 0.99
CA ALA A 260 -6.55 13.07 0.98
C ALA A 260 -6.52 11.53 0.97
N ALA A 261 -7.38 10.88 1.77
CA ALA A 261 -7.47 9.42 1.83
C ALA A 261 -8.02 8.83 0.52
N LEU A 262 -9.04 9.47 -0.07
CA LEU A 262 -9.58 9.10 -1.38
C LEU A 262 -8.52 9.26 -2.46
N PHE A 263 -7.74 10.33 -2.41
CA PHE A 263 -6.66 10.58 -3.35
C PHE A 263 -5.50 9.60 -3.16
N ASP A 264 -5.26 9.10 -1.94
CA ASP A 264 -4.24 8.07 -1.68
C ASP A 264 -4.65 6.68 -2.23
N LEU A 265 -5.95 6.41 -2.46
CA LEU A 265 -6.38 5.20 -3.18
C LEU A 265 -5.75 5.11 -4.59
N ARG A 266 -5.38 6.25 -5.19
CA ARG A 266 -4.70 6.32 -6.49
C ARG A 266 -3.31 5.67 -6.47
N PHE A 267 -2.67 5.51 -5.31
CA PHE A 267 -1.28 5.03 -5.19
C PHE A 267 -1.11 3.58 -5.69
N SER A 268 -2.22 2.85 -5.89
CA SER A 268 -2.20 1.55 -6.59
C SER A 268 -1.90 1.67 -8.09
N LEU A 269 -1.95 2.88 -8.66
CA LEU A 269 -1.91 3.14 -10.11
C LEU A 269 -0.64 3.84 -10.60
N THR A 270 0.19 4.35 -9.69
CA THR A 270 1.40 5.07 -10.10
C THR A 270 2.45 4.09 -10.58
N LEU A 271 2.62 4.01 -11.90
CA LEU A 271 3.88 3.61 -12.53
C LEU A 271 5.01 4.37 -11.82
N THR A 272 5.91 3.64 -11.18
CA THR A 272 7.17 4.15 -10.64
C THR A 272 8.07 4.55 -11.79
N LEU A 273 7.75 5.66 -12.45
CA LEU A 273 8.60 6.28 -13.46
C LEU A 273 9.20 7.53 -12.82
N PRO A 274 10.40 7.42 -12.21
CA PRO A 274 11.18 8.57 -11.79
C PRO A 274 11.81 9.20 -13.04
N VAL A 275 10.98 9.78 -13.92
CA VAL A 275 11.49 10.47 -15.12
C VAL A 275 11.10 11.94 -15.04
N PRO A 276 12.05 12.85 -14.77
CA PRO A 276 11.79 14.28 -14.92
C PRO A 276 11.48 14.61 -16.39
N GLY A 277 10.52 15.50 -16.65
CA GLY A 277 10.14 15.93 -18.00
C GLY A 277 8.69 15.62 -18.35
N VAL A 278 8.40 15.18 -19.58
CA VAL A 278 7.03 14.96 -20.09
C VAL A 278 6.19 14.03 -19.19
N ALA A 279 6.83 13.08 -18.51
CA ALA A 279 6.16 12.20 -17.55
C ALA A 279 5.55 12.95 -16.35
N SER A 280 6.11 14.08 -15.91
CA SER A 280 5.52 14.88 -14.83
C SER A 280 4.23 15.57 -15.28
N LEU A 281 4.18 16.09 -16.52
CA LEU A 281 2.95 16.68 -17.08
C LEU A 281 1.83 15.66 -17.20
N VAL A 282 2.12 14.46 -17.70
CA VAL A 282 1.14 13.37 -17.79
C VAL A 282 0.65 12.97 -16.40
N LEU A 283 1.57 12.87 -15.42
CA LEU A 283 1.22 12.47 -14.07
C LEU A 283 0.40 13.55 -13.32
N VAL A 284 0.74 14.82 -13.49
CA VAL A 284 -0.07 15.94 -12.96
C VAL A 284 -1.43 15.99 -13.62
N SER A 285 -1.52 15.82 -14.94
CA SER A 285 -2.80 15.79 -15.66
C SER A 285 -3.69 14.63 -15.21
N PHE A 286 -3.11 13.44 -15.04
CA PHE A 286 -3.82 12.29 -14.51
C PHE A 286 -4.28 12.52 -13.07
N ASN A 287 -3.41 13.06 -12.21
CA ASN A 287 -3.76 13.42 -10.84
C ASN A 287 -4.87 14.48 -10.79
N ALA A 288 -4.85 15.47 -11.69
CA ALA A 288 -5.89 16.49 -11.82
C ALA A 288 -7.23 15.86 -12.22
N LEU A 289 -7.22 14.91 -13.16
CA LEU A 289 -8.42 14.16 -13.55
C LEU A 289 -8.97 13.34 -12.37
N VAL A 290 -8.09 12.68 -11.60
CA VAL A 290 -8.49 11.92 -10.40
C VAL A 290 -9.07 12.84 -9.34
N LEU A 291 -8.42 13.98 -9.05
CA LEU A 291 -8.94 14.94 -8.08
C LEU A 291 -10.28 15.53 -8.53
N TRP A 292 -10.41 15.87 -9.82
CA TRP A 292 -11.67 16.32 -10.41
C TRP A 292 -12.78 15.28 -10.26
N LEU A 293 -12.46 14.00 -10.51
CA LEU A 293 -13.43 12.91 -10.33
C LEU A 293 -13.85 12.76 -8.86
N ILE A 294 -12.91 12.88 -7.92
CA ILE A 294 -13.20 12.85 -6.48
C ILE A 294 -14.11 14.01 -6.08
N VAL A 295 -13.78 15.23 -6.50
CA VAL A 295 -14.59 16.44 -6.29
C VAL A 295 -15.99 16.27 -6.86
N TRP A 296 -16.10 15.83 -8.12
CA TRP A 296 -17.37 15.64 -8.80
C TRP A 296 -18.25 14.56 -8.13
N LEU A 297 -17.64 13.45 -7.72
CA LEU A 297 -18.34 12.38 -7.02
C LEU A 297 -18.80 12.85 -5.64
N THR A 298 -17.88 13.34 -4.82
CA THR A 298 -18.13 13.53 -3.38
C THR A 298 -18.80 14.86 -3.05
N GLY A 299 -18.58 15.92 -3.83
CA GLY A 299 -19.04 17.28 -3.49
C GLY A 299 -18.42 17.84 -2.20
N LEU A 300 -17.40 17.17 -1.65
CA LEU A 300 -16.76 17.53 -0.39
C LEU A 300 -15.81 18.73 -0.52
N LEU A 301 -15.22 18.90 -1.69
CA LEU A 301 -14.27 19.95 -1.98
C LEU A 301 -14.77 20.71 -3.20
N HIS A 302 -14.96 22.02 -3.06
CA HIS A 302 -15.27 22.92 -4.16
C HIS A 302 -13.96 23.45 -4.76
N ILE A 303 -13.82 23.36 -6.08
CA ILE A 303 -12.67 23.89 -6.80
C ILE A 303 -13.17 24.71 -7.98
N ASP A 304 -13.02 26.03 -7.89
CA ASP A 304 -13.47 26.99 -8.89
C ASP A 304 -12.50 27.10 -10.05
N GLY A 305 -12.71 26.21 -11.01
CA GLY A 305 -12.08 26.27 -12.31
C GLY A 305 -10.80 25.44 -12.45
N PHE A 306 -10.25 25.51 -13.66
CA PHE A 306 -9.18 24.63 -14.10
C PHE A 306 -7.83 24.91 -13.43
N TRP A 307 -7.50 26.19 -13.23
CA TRP A 307 -6.20 26.58 -12.67
C TRP A 307 -6.06 26.22 -11.18
N PRO A 308 -7.06 26.45 -10.30
CA PRO A 308 -6.99 25.96 -8.92
C PRO A 308 -6.91 24.43 -8.83
N LEU A 309 -7.56 23.68 -9.73
CA LEU A 309 -7.45 22.23 -9.80
C LEU A 309 -6.02 21.77 -10.12
N ILE A 310 -5.42 22.34 -11.17
CA ILE A 310 -4.02 22.05 -11.53
C ILE A 310 -3.06 22.50 -10.43
N GLY A 311 -3.26 23.68 -9.86
CA GLY A 311 -2.45 24.20 -8.77
C GLY A 311 -2.48 23.29 -7.55
N THR A 312 -3.67 22.83 -7.16
CA THR A 312 -3.86 21.90 -6.03
C THR A 312 -3.12 20.60 -6.28
N THR A 313 -3.30 19.99 -7.45
CA THR A 313 -2.62 18.74 -7.78
C THR A 313 -1.11 18.87 -7.92
N ALA A 314 -0.63 20.01 -8.42
CA ALA A 314 0.80 20.33 -8.45
C ALA A 314 1.36 20.46 -7.03
N LEU A 315 0.68 21.18 -6.13
CA LEU A 315 1.09 21.32 -4.72
C LEU A 315 1.12 19.97 -4.01
N MET A 316 0.09 19.15 -4.17
CA MET A 316 0.05 17.80 -3.61
C MET A 316 1.19 16.93 -4.16
N TRP A 317 1.47 17.02 -5.46
CA TRP A 317 2.55 16.27 -6.09
C TRP A 317 3.93 16.72 -5.60
N VAL A 318 4.16 18.04 -5.48
CA VAL A 318 5.39 18.61 -4.93
C VAL A 318 5.57 18.22 -3.47
N ALA A 319 4.50 18.26 -2.67
CA ALA A 319 4.53 17.86 -1.27
C ALA A 319 4.88 16.36 -1.12
N GLU A 320 4.41 15.49 -2.01
CA GLU A 320 4.74 14.06 -2.01
C GLU A 320 6.17 13.75 -2.54
N TRP A 321 6.83 14.69 -3.22
CA TRP A 321 8.12 14.44 -3.85
C TRP A 321 9.19 13.87 -2.91
N PRO A 322 9.38 14.38 -1.67
CA PRO A 322 10.36 13.85 -0.74
C PRO A 322 10.08 12.39 -0.34
N SER A 323 8.81 12.00 -0.19
CA SER A 323 8.46 10.62 0.18
C SER A 323 8.72 9.65 -0.98
N ARG A 324 8.50 10.08 -2.22
CA ARG A 324 8.80 9.32 -3.44
C ARG A 324 10.30 9.09 -3.60
N LEU A 325 11.11 10.13 -3.39
CA LEU A 325 12.58 10.01 -3.40
C LEU A 325 13.08 9.07 -2.30
N ALA A 326 12.53 9.17 -1.09
CA ALA A 326 12.89 8.28 0.01
C ALA A 326 12.52 6.81 -0.29
N LYS A 327 11.37 6.58 -0.96
CA LYS A 327 10.94 5.24 -1.40
C LYS A 327 11.87 4.70 -2.48
N ALA A 328 12.17 5.47 -3.52
CA ALA A 328 13.09 5.07 -4.58
C ALA A 328 14.49 4.77 -4.04
N ALA A 329 15.01 5.59 -3.12
CA ALA A 329 16.29 5.35 -2.48
C ALA A 329 16.28 4.08 -1.60
N ALA A 330 15.18 3.81 -0.89
CA ALA A 330 15.04 2.60 -0.11
C ALA A 330 14.94 1.34 -0.98
N GLU A 331 14.25 1.41 -2.12
CA GLU A 331 14.15 0.32 -3.10
C GLU A 331 15.49 0.03 -3.76
N ALA A 332 16.24 1.07 -4.15
CA ALA A 332 17.59 0.94 -4.70
C ALA A 332 18.57 0.31 -3.71
N ARG A 333 18.43 0.59 -2.40
CA ARG A 333 19.24 -0.06 -1.36
C ARG A 333 18.84 -1.52 -1.12
N ALA A 334 17.56 -1.86 -1.29
CA ALA A 334 17.06 -3.22 -1.09
C ALA A 334 17.39 -4.14 -2.26
N ASN A 335 17.48 -3.59 -3.48
CA ASN A 335 17.86 -4.30 -4.70
C ASN A 335 19.04 -3.56 -5.35
N PRO A 336 20.26 -3.73 -4.84
CA PRO A 336 21.43 -3.16 -5.47
C PRO A 336 21.52 -3.70 -6.92
N PRO A 337 21.91 -2.86 -7.90
CA PRO A 337 22.16 -3.34 -9.24
C PRO A 337 23.17 -4.49 -9.17
N GLN A 338 22.91 -5.58 -9.90
CA GLN A 338 23.91 -6.65 -10.02
C GLN A 338 25.20 -6.03 -10.58
N PRO A 339 26.37 -6.37 -10.02
CA PRO A 339 27.62 -5.92 -10.61
C PRO A 339 27.65 -6.34 -12.08
N PRO A 340 28.20 -5.51 -12.98
CA PRO A 340 28.33 -5.86 -14.39
C PRO A 340 29.04 -7.22 -14.50
N HIS A 341 28.62 -8.04 -15.47
CA HIS A 341 29.26 -9.32 -15.74
C HIS A 341 30.74 -9.03 -16.03
N ASP A 342 31.61 -9.49 -15.14
CA ASP A 342 33.04 -9.32 -15.30
C ASP A 342 33.52 -10.36 -16.31
N PRO A 343 33.96 -9.97 -17.52
CA PRO A 343 34.39 -10.91 -18.56
C PRO A 343 35.63 -11.71 -18.15
N PHE A 344 36.27 -11.37 -17.03
CA PHE A 344 37.44 -12.07 -16.49
C PHE A 344 37.11 -13.05 -15.35
N TRP A 345 35.85 -13.15 -14.92
CA TRP A 345 35.43 -14.10 -13.89
C TRP A 345 34.92 -15.40 -14.53
N PRO A 346 35.59 -16.55 -14.34
CA PRO A 346 35.13 -17.81 -14.93
C PRO A 346 33.82 -18.27 -14.29
N ASP A 347 32.84 -18.63 -15.12
CA ASP A 347 31.47 -19.09 -14.80
C ASP A 347 31.41 -20.47 -14.09
N HIS A 348 32.39 -20.82 -13.27
CA HIS A 348 32.49 -22.16 -12.70
C HIS A 348 32.20 -22.18 -11.19
N HIS A 349 30.95 -22.51 -10.89
CA HIS A 349 30.51 -23.36 -9.76
C HIS A 349 31.22 -23.17 -8.40
N ILE A 350 31.34 -21.93 -7.91
CA ILE A 350 31.66 -21.72 -6.49
C ILE A 350 30.37 -21.32 -5.77
N PRO A 351 29.98 -22.01 -4.68
CA PRO A 351 28.81 -21.64 -3.90
C PRO A 351 28.98 -20.20 -3.38
N GLN A 352 28.03 -19.33 -3.73
CA GLN A 352 27.92 -17.98 -3.20
C GLN A 352 27.50 -18.03 -1.73
N THR A 353 28.41 -18.46 -0.85
CA THR A 353 28.30 -18.17 0.58
C THR A 353 28.95 -16.81 0.83
N PRO A 354 28.27 -15.87 1.51
CA PRO A 354 28.90 -14.63 1.91
C PRO A 354 30.03 -14.97 2.90
N LEU A 355 31.27 -14.62 2.53
CA LEU A 355 32.31 -14.38 3.52
C LEU A 355 31.96 -13.03 4.16
N TYR A 356 31.70 -13.09 5.47
CA TYR A 356 31.27 -12.03 6.41
C TYR A 356 29.75 -11.90 6.63
#